data_AF-A0A7J8SA00-F1
#
_entry.id   AF-A0A7J8SA00-F1
#
_cell.length_a   1.000
_cell.length_b   1.000
_cell.length_c   1.000
_cell.angle_alpha   90.00
_cell.angle_beta   90.00
_cell.angle_gamma   90.00
#
_symmetry.space_group_name_H-M   'P 1'
#
loop_
_entity.id
_entity.type
_entity.pdbx_description
1 polymer ?
#
loop_
_entity_poly.entity_id
_entity_poly.type
_entity_poly.pdbx_seq_one_letter_code
_entity_poly.pdbx_strand_id
1 'polypeptide(L)'
;IICQDWFIKAGNWWEVKQLKTGFEAPVAFQVYDHDTFSADDIMGEAEIDIQPLITSATSYGNPEMFGNMQIGKWLKSHDNALMEDSIVNIIDGKVKQDVPLKLQNVECGELYLELEWLPLDQ
;
A
#
# COMPACT_ATOMS: atom_id res chain seq x y z
N ILE A 1 2.84 3.72 15.58
CA ILE A 1 2.00 2.87 14.71
C ILE A 1 2.97 2.18 13.76
N ILE A 2 2.91 0.86 13.60
CA ILE A 2 3.72 0.17 12.58
C ILE A 2 2.71 -0.45 11.62
N CYS A 3 2.92 -0.26 10.32
CA CYS A 3 2.26 -1.04 9.28
C CYS A 3 3.39 -1.83 8.66
N GLN A 4 3.37 -3.14 8.84
CA GLN A 4 4.54 -3.96 8.67
C GLN A 4 4.21 -4.94 7.55
N ASP A 5 5.08 -4.87 6.54
CA ASP A 5 5.07 -5.57 5.26
C ASP A 5 4.19 -4.89 4.18
N TRP A 6 4.86 -4.08 3.37
CA TRP A 6 4.35 -3.58 2.08
C TRP A 6 5.01 -4.41 1.00
N PHE A 7 4.23 -5.02 0.12
CA PHE A 7 4.66 -5.66 -1.11
C PHE A 7 4.59 -4.61 -2.21
N ILE A 8 5.70 -4.35 -2.90
CA ILE A 8 5.71 -3.52 -4.11
C ILE A 8 5.92 -4.44 -5.30
N LYS A 9 4.89 -4.66 -6.12
CA LYS A 9 5.00 -5.31 -7.44
C LYS A 9 5.20 -4.23 -8.49
N ALA A 10 6.48 -3.98 -8.77
CA ALA A 10 6.96 -3.29 -9.96
C ALA A 10 7.67 -4.34 -10.85
N GLY A 11 6.94 -4.90 -11.82
CA GLY A 11 7.45 -5.97 -12.69
C GLY A 11 7.59 -7.32 -11.97
N ASN A 12 8.76 -7.97 -12.07
CA ASN A 12 9.06 -9.31 -11.51
C ASN A 12 9.81 -9.28 -10.17
N TRP A 13 9.97 -8.10 -9.58
CA TRP A 13 10.74 -7.91 -8.35
C TRP A 13 9.81 -7.94 -7.15
N TRP A 14 10.16 -8.74 -6.15
CA TRP A 14 9.48 -8.78 -4.86
C TRP A 14 10.45 -8.24 -3.82
N GLU A 15 10.23 -7.03 -3.35
CA GLU A 15 10.95 -6.49 -2.20
C GLU A 15 9.96 -6.16 -1.09
N VAL A 16 10.22 -6.71 0.09
CA VAL A 16 9.46 -6.41 1.30
C VAL A 16 10.17 -5.27 2.01
N LYS A 17 9.46 -4.15 2.22
CA LYS A 17 9.95 -3.02 3.01
C LYS A 17 9.02 -2.76 4.20
N GLN A 18 9.61 -2.43 5.35
CA GLN A 18 8.88 -2.08 6.57
C GLN A 18 8.88 -0.57 6.77
N LEU A 19 7.70 0.02 6.94
CA LEU A 19 7.53 1.44 7.21
C LEU A 19 6.97 1.64 8.62
N LYS A 20 7.74 2.34 9.47
CA LYS A 20 7.24 2.79 10.78
C LYS A 20 6.58 4.15 10.61
N THR A 21 5.25 4.19 10.62
CA THR A 21 4.52 5.45 10.48
C THR A 21 4.06 5.99 11.84
N GLY A 22 4.47 7.22 12.18
CA GLY A 22 3.98 7.92 13.36
C GLY A 22 2.75 8.78 13.10
N PHE A 23 2.36 8.95 11.83
CA PHE A 23 1.41 9.96 11.40
C PHE A 23 0.49 9.42 10.31
N GLU A 24 -0.72 9.97 10.24
CA GLU A 24 -1.79 9.61 9.31
C GLU A 24 -1.58 10.13 7.88
N ALA A 25 -0.34 10.49 7.52
CA ALA A 25 -0.03 11.08 6.23
C ALA A 25 -0.05 10.03 5.10
N PRO A 26 -0.44 10.42 3.87
CA PRO A 26 -0.28 9.60 2.68
C PRO A 26 1.18 9.18 2.48
N VAL A 27 1.38 7.99 1.91
CA VAL A 27 2.71 7.49 1.55
C VAL A 27 2.92 7.71 0.06
N ALA A 28 3.96 8.47 -0.30
CA ALA A 28 4.33 8.73 -1.68
C ALA A 28 5.35 7.70 -2.19
N PHE A 29 5.13 7.22 -3.41
CA PHE A 29 6.01 6.33 -4.17
C PHE A 29 6.49 7.05 -5.41
N GLN A 30 7.79 6.97 -5.66
CA GLN A 30 8.43 7.47 -6.88
C GLN A 30 9.23 6.34 -7.51
N VAL A 31 9.02 6.13 -8.80
CA VAL A 31 9.73 5.13 -9.60
C VAL A 31 10.81 5.86 -10.39
N TYR A 32 12.00 5.27 -10.42
CA TYR A 32 13.17 5.82 -11.09
C TYR A 32 13.74 4.78 -12.05
N ASP A 33 14.24 5.24 -13.20
CA ASP A 33 15.13 4.43 -14.03
C ASP A 33 16.49 4.36 -13.34
N HIS A 34 17.15 3.20 -13.40
CA HIS A 34 18.46 3.04 -12.79
C HIS A 34 19.56 3.20 -13.84
N ASP A 35 20.11 4.40 -13.94
CA ASP A 35 21.13 4.74 -14.91
C ASP A 35 22.53 4.62 -14.30
N THR A 36 23.43 3.89 -14.97
CA THR A 36 24.79 3.66 -14.43
C THR A 36 25.74 4.84 -14.68
N PHE A 37 25.42 5.71 -15.65
CA PHE A 37 26.31 6.79 -16.10
C PHE A 37 25.63 8.16 -16.22
N SER A 38 24.34 8.24 -15.91
CA SER A 38 23.51 9.46 -15.89
C SER A 38 22.82 9.61 -14.53
N ALA A 39 22.14 10.74 -14.32
CA ALA A 39 21.23 10.88 -13.19
C ALA A 39 19.95 10.10 -13.50
N ASP A 40 19.42 9.41 -12.48
CA ASP A 40 18.18 8.63 -12.59
C ASP A 40 16.99 9.54 -12.97
N ASP A 41 16.28 9.18 -14.05
CA ASP A 41 15.07 9.88 -14.50
C ASP A 41 13.83 9.37 -13.75
N ILE A 42 12.90 10.29 -13.44
CA ILE A 42 11.62 9.94 -12.80
C ILE A 42 10.73 9.20 -13.82
N MET A 43 10.35 7.97 -13.50
CA MET A 43 9.46 7.11 -14.28
C MET A 43 8.01 7.12 -13.78
N GLY A 44 7.67 8.06 -12.91
CA GLY A 44 6.32 8.31 -12.44
C GLY A 44 6.19 8.19 -10.92
N GLU A 45 5.04 8.63 -10.42
CA GLU A 45 4.77 8.71 -8.99
C GLU A 45 3.34 8.32 -8.64
N ALA A 46 3.11 7.89 -7.40
CA ALA A 46 1.79 7.60 -6.89
C ALA A 46 1.74 7.85 -5.38
N GLU A 47 0.62 8.35 -4.88
CA GLU A 47 0.37 8.47 -3.45
C GLU A 47 -0.68 7.44 -3.02
N ILE A 48 -0.49 6.88 -1.83
CA ILE A 48 -1.46 5.99 -1.20
C ILE A 48 -1.99 6.55 0.10
N ASP A 49 -3.28 6.38 0.32
CA ASP A 49 -3.91 6.64 1.60
C ASP A 49 -3.94 5.37 2.44
N ILE A 50 -3.22 5.40 3.55
CA ILE A 50 -3.11 4.28 4.49
C ILE A 50 -4.16 4.34 5.60
N GLN A 51 -4.94 5.43 5.67
CA GLN A 51 -5.97 5.60 6.69
C GLN A 51 -7.03 4.49 6.67
N PRO A 52 -7.57 4.07 5.50
CA PRO A 52 -8.56 2.99 5.47
C PRO A 52 -8.02 1.69 6.06
N LEU A 53 -6.73 1.38 5.87
CA LEU A 53 -6.07 0.22 6.48
C LEU A 53 -6.01 0.35 8.00
N ILE A 54 -5.47 1.46 8.50
CA ILE A 54 -5.22 1.70 9.92
C ILE A 54 -6.54 1.76 10.70
N THR A 55 -7.53 2.51 10.21
CA THR A 55 -8.83 2.63 10.87
C THR A 55 -9.55 1.29 10.93
N SER A 56 -9.50 0.50 9.85
CA SER A 56 -10.12 -0.82 9.82
C SER A 56 -9.40 -1.77 10.76
N ALA A 57 -8.06 -1.86 10.70
CA ALA A 57 -7.29 -2.75 11.59
C ALA A 57 -7.52 -2.43 13.08
N THR A 58 -7.47 -1.14 13.45
CA THR A 58 -7.61 -0.70 14.84
C THR A 58 -9.02 -0.96 15.39
N SER A 59 -10.04 -0.88 14.53
CA SER A 59 -11.45 -1.09 14.93
C SER A 59 -11.76 -2.56 15.23
N TYR A 60 -11.03 -3.49 14.63
CA TYR A 60 -11.25 -4.94 14.81
C TYR A 60 -10.36 -5.55 15.92
N GLY A 61 -9.33 -4.83 16.37
CA GLY A 61 -8.53 -5.24 17.53
C GLY A 61 -7.66 -6.47 17.24
N ASN A 62 -8.14 -7.67 17.58
CA ASN A 62 -7.43 -8.92 17.33
C ASN A 62 -7.95 -9.64 16.07
N PRO A 63 -7.30 -9.49 14.90
CA PRO A 63 -7.73 -10.09 13.65
C PRO A 63 -7.69 -11.63 13.67
N GLU A 64 -6.89 -12.27 14.53
CA GLU A 64 -6.81 -13.74 14.65
C GLU A 64 -8.13 -14.37 15.13
N MET A 65 -9.00 -13.58 15.76
CA MET A 65 -10.31 -14.04 16.25
C MET A 65 -11.38 -14.10 15.14
N PHE A 66 -11.08 -13.56 13.96
CA PHE A 66 -12.03 -13.45 12.85
C PHE A 66 -11.64 -14.39 11.70
N GLY A 67 -12.64 -14.94 11.03
CA GLY A 67 -12.43 -15.65 9.76
C GLY A 67 -12.21 -14.67 8.61
N ASN A 68 -11.91 -15.21 7.42
CA ASN A 68 -11.65 -14.38 6.25
C ASN A 68 -12.86 -13.49 5.92
N MET A 69 -12.68 -12.17 5.97
CA MET A 69 -13.76 -11.21 5.76
C MET A 69 -13.24 -9.85 5.30
N GLN A 70 -14.09 -9.11 4.59
CA GLN A 70 -13.84 -7.71 4.27
C GLN A 70 -14.15 -6.81 5.47
N ILE A 71 -13.20 -5.96 5.83
CA ILE A 71 -13.32 -5.04 6.98
C ILE A 71 -13.30 -3.57 6.58
N GLY A 72 -12.86 -3.25 5.37
CA GLY A 72 -12.76 -1.88 4.88
C GLY A 72 -12.52 -1.81 3.38
N LYS A 73 -12.43 -0.57 2.87
CA LYS A 73 -12.03 -0.29 1.48
C LYS A 73 -11.56 1.15 1.32
N TRP A 74 -10.63 1.37 0.39
CA TRP A 74 -10.28 2.67 -0.16
C TRP A 74 -10.92 2.79 -1.55
N LEU A 75 -11.85 3.72 -1.70
CA LEU A 75 -12.64 3.90 -2.91
C LEU A 75 -11.82 4.56 -4.00
N LYS A 76 -11.90 4.02 -5.22
CA LYS A 76 -11.33 4.67 -6.39
C LYS A 76 -12.09 5.95 -6.70
N SER A 77 -11.36 7.03 -6.90
CA SER A 77 -11.92 8.35 -7.18
C SER A 77 -11.13 9.03 -8.30
N HIS A 78 -11.45 10.30 -8.59
CA HIS A 78 -10.76 11.06 -9.64
C HIS A 78 -9.52 11.80 -9.13
N ASP A 79 -9.39 11.87 -7.81
CA ASP A 79 -8.34 12.56 -7.05
C ASP A 79 -7.33 11.60 -6.43
N ASN A 80 -7.45 10.29 -6.66
CA ASN A 80 -6.48 9.30 -6.23
C ASN A 80 -5.89 8.50 -7.41
N ALA A 81 -4.77 7.82 -7.13
CA ALA A 81 -4.05 7.02 -8.11
C ALA A 81 -4.60 5.59 -8.28
N LEU A 82 -5.73 5.25 -7.64
CA LEU A 82 -6.29 3.90 -7.69
C LEU A 82 -6.82 3.55 -9.09
N MET A 83 -6.48 2.36 -9.55
CA MET A 83 -7.06 1.78 -10.78
C MET A 83 -8.46 1.20 -10.53
N GLU A 84 -8.66 0.64 -9.33
CA GLU A 84 -9.90 0.03 -8.85
C GLU A 84 -10.03 0.18 -7.34
N ASP A 85 -11.23 -0.09 -6.80
CA ASP A 85 -11.47 -0.05 -5.35
C ASP A 85 -10.51 -1.01 -4.64
N SER A 86 -9.75 -0.48 -3.69
CA SER A 86 -8.80 -1.25 -2.91
C SER A 86 -9.48 -1.78 -1.65
N ILE A 87 -9.50 -3.09 -1.47
CA ILE A 87 -10.27 -3.76 -0.40
C ILE A 87 -9.35 -4.11 0.76
N VAL A 88 -9.78 -3.82 1.99
CA VAL A 88 -9.11 -4.24 3.22
C VAL A 88 -9.79 -5.50 3.76
N ASN A 89 -9.04 -6.59 3.89
CA ASN A 89 -9.52 -7.89 4.32
C ASN A 89 -8.76 -8.39 5.55
N ILE A 90 -9.42 -9.20 6.37
CA ILE A 90 -8.74 -10.15 7.25
C ILE A 90 -8.58 -11.45 6.46
N ILE A 91 -7.35 -11.94 6.36
CA ILE A 91 -7.01 -13.22 5.72
C ILE A 91 -6.02 -13.94 6.62
N ASP A 92 -6.37 -15.15 7.06
CA ASP A 92 -5.52 -15.98 7.93
C ASP A 92 -5.04 -15.24 9.20
N GLY A 93 -5.95 -14.49 9.82
CA GLY A 93 -5.68 -13.70 11.03
C GLY A 93 -4.85 -12.43 10.78
N LYS A 94 -4.55 -12.06 9.53
CA LYS A 94 -3.79 -10.87 9.16
C LYS A 94 -4.65 -9.86 8.45
N VAL A 95 -4.44 -8.58 8.71
CA VAL A 95 -5.12 -7.50 7.98
C VAL A 95 -4.30 -7.16 6.74
N LYS A 96 -4.89 -7.35 5.56
CA LYS A 96 -4.27 -7.16 4.26
C LYS A 96 -5.06 -6.23 3.35
N GLN A 97 -4.38 -5.51 2.46
CA GLN A 97 -5.00 -4.64 1.45
C GLN A 97 -4.22 -4.67 0.14
N ASP A 98 -4.90 -4.97 -0.96
CA ASP A 98 -4.32 -4.86 -2.30
C ASP A 98 -4.56 -3.46 -2.85
N VAL A 99 -3.51 -2.79 -3.32
CA VAL A 99 -3.52 -1.40 -3.78
C VAL A 99 -2.96 -1.31 -5.21
N PRO A 100 -3.84 -1.45 -6.23
CA PRO A 100 -3.47 -1.25 -7.62
C PRO A 100 -3.46 0.24 -7.98
N LEU A 101 -2.30 0.75 -8.39
CA LEU A 101 -2.06 2.16 -8.67
C LEU A 101 -1.65 2.38 -10.11
N LYS A 102 -2.12 3.50 -10.66
CA LYS A 102 -1.61 4.06 -11.92
C LYS A 102 -0.62 5.16 -11.60
N LEU A 103 0.58 5.05 -12.16
CA LEU A 103 1.61 6.10 -12.02
C LEU A 103 1.14 7.38 -12.71
N GLN A 104 1.40 8.50 -12.04
CA GLN A 104 1.16 9.85 -12.50
C GLN A 104 2.43 10.44 -13.12
N ASN A 105 2.27 11.49 -13.91
CA ASN A 105 3.38 12.22 -14.56
C ASN A 105 4.25 11.36 -15.49
N VAL A 106 3.69 10.27 -16.02
CA VAL A 106 4.33 9.37 -16.99
C VAL A 106 3.31 8.93 -18.06
N GLU A 107 3.79 8.58 -19.26
CA GLU A 107 2.93 8.11 -20.37
C GLU A 107 2.22 6.80 -20.06
N CYS A 108 2.91 5.88 -19.38
CA CYS A 108 2.40 4.60 -18.95
C CYS A 108 3.15 4.12 -17.71
N GLY A 109 2.46 3.34 -16.86
CA GLY A 109 3.04 2.85 -15.63
C GLY A 109 1.98 2.40 -14.63
N GLU A 110 2.14 1.19 -14.12
CA GLU A 110 1.26 0.61 -13.11
C GLU A 110 2.12 0.08 -11.97
N LEU A 111 1.63 0.24 -10.75
CA LEU A 111 2.26 -0.23 -9.53
C LEU A 111 1.23 -1.01 -8.73
N TYR A 112 1.51 -2.28 -8.44
CA TYR A 112 0.61 -3.10 -7.64
C TYR A 112 1.23 -3.28 -6.27
N LEU A 113 0.53 -2.89 -5.21
CA LEU A 113 0.99 -3.10 -3.85
C LEU A 113 0.10 -4.09 -3.11
N GLU A 114 0.66 -4.85 -2.18
CA GLU A 114 -0.10 -5.52 -1.11
C GLU A 114 0.38 -4.92 0.22
N LEU A 115 -0.51 -4.62 1.14
CA LEU A 115 -0.18 -4.02 2.42
C LEU A 115 -0.61 -4.97 3.52
N GLU A 116 0.25 -5.21 4.49
CA GLU A 116 -0.06 -5.92 5.72
C GLU A 116 0.05 -4.95 6.90
N TRP A 117 -0.91 -5.03 7.81
CA TRP A 117 -0.88 -4.27 9.06
C TRP A 117 -0.39 -5.18 10.18
N LEU A 118 0.64 -4.77 10.92
CA LEU A 118 1.10 -5.47 12.12
C LEU A 118 1.10 -4.52 13.32
N PRO A 119 0.55 -4.94 14.47
CA PRO A 119 0.56 -4.14 15.68
C PRO A 119 2.00 -3.88 16.15
N LEU A 120 2.21 -2.76 16.84
CA LEU A 120 3.42 -2.58 17.64
C LEU A 120 3.37 -3.53 18.82
N ASP A 121 4.33 -4.45 18.92
CA ASP A 121 4.59 -5.14 20.18
C ASP A 121 4.73 -4.09 21.30
N GLN A 122 3.99 -4.29 22.40
CA GLN A 122 4.02 -3.41 23.58
C GLN A 122 5.37 -3.43 24.29
#